data_AF-A0A2M7BQZ1-F1
#
_entry.id   AF-A0A2M7BQZ1-F1
#
_cell.length_a   1.000
_cell.length_b   1.000
_cell.length_c   1.000
_cell.angle_alpha   90.00
_cell.angle_beta   90.00
_cell.angle_gamma   90.00
#
_symmetry.space_group_name_H-M   'P 1'
#
loop_
_entity.id
_entity.type
_entity.pdbx_description
1 polymer ?
#
loop_
_entity_poly.entity_id
_entity_poly.type
_entity_poly.pdbx_seq_one_letter_code
_entity_poly.pdbx_strand_id
1 'polypeptide(L)'
;ENEAKYVNTPETMLYHKRTMLFGLNITKESVKKENSIIIVEGEFDMITPFQHGISAIAAVKGSALTVEQLQLIKRYANRVYLALDADKAGEEAIRRAIEVAEPMGFELGVIVIEGGKDPDEAVRTNQIEFKKSLAHPIPVYDFLMQLFAKKYPPNDPFSKKQIGEEMAPFLFGITNPIVQSYYIKQL
;
A
#
# COMPACT_ATOMS: atom_id res chain seq x y z
N GLU A 1 13.58 -15.40 25.33
CA GLU A 1 12.13 -15.28 25.08
C GLU A 1 11.91 -14.14 24.10
N ASN A 2 11.13 -14.34 23.06
CA ASN A 2 10.86 -13.32 22.04
C ASN A 2 9.65 -12.50 22.52
N GLU A 3 9.88 -11.49 23.37
CA GLU A 3 8.81 -10.53 23.72
C GLU A 3 8.40 -9.78 22.45
N ALA A 4 7.14 -9.92 22.05
CA ALA A 4 6.61 -9.20 20.92
C ALA A 4 6.67 -7.69 21.19
N LYS A 5 7.24 -6.91 20.25
CA LYS A 5 7.36 -5.45 20.35
C LYS A 5 6.01 -4.75 20.63
N TYR A 6 4.90 -5.34 20.17
CA TYR A 6 3.53 -4.90 20.46
C TYR A 6 2.60 -6.09 20.70
N VAL A 7 1.70 -5.96 21.68
CA VAL A 7 0.65 -6.95 21.95
C VAL A 7 -0.71 -6.34 21.61
N ASN A 8 -1.38 -6.95 20.64
CA ASN A 8 -2.74 -6.59 20.25
C ASN A 8 -3.76 -7.42 21.04
N THR A 9 -4.94 -6.84 21.31
CA THR A 9 -6.09 -7.60 21.84
C THR A 9 -6.32 -8.87 21.03
N PRO A 10 -6.53 -10.04 21.67
CA PRO A 10 -6.87 -11.27 20.97
C PRO A 10 -8.22 -11.12 20.24
N GLU A 11 -8.52 -12.03 19.32
CA GLU A 11 -9.84 -12.08 18.68
C GLU A 11 -10.93 -12.27 19.74
N THR A 12 -12.02 -11.50 19.64
CA THR A 12 -13.19 -11.60 20.52
C THR A 12 -14.46 -11.46 19.69
N MET A 13 -15.64 -11.70 20.30
CA MET A 13 -16.93 -11.46 19.63
C MET A 13 -17.11 -10.00 19.14
N LEU A 14 -16.41 -9.04 19.76
CA LEU A 14 -16.50 -7.62 19.41
C LEU A 14 -15.28 -7.11 18.63
N TYR A 15 -14.20 -7.90 18.58
CA TYR A 15 -12.92 -7.44 18.04
C TYR A 15 -12.36 -8.49 17.08
N HIS A 16 -12.37 -8.12 15.80
CA HIS A 16 -11.80 -8.89 14.71
C HIS A 16 -10.77 -8.04 13.97
N LYS A 17 -9.48 -8.38 14.09
CA LYS A 17 -8.38 -7.59 13.49
C LYS A 17 -8.56 -7.47 11.98
N ARG A 18 -8.95 -8.59 11.35
CA ARG A 18 -9.15 -8.71 9.91
C ARG A 18 -10.28 -7.84 9.35
N THR A 19 -11.15 -7.26 10.17
CA THR A 19 -12.28 -6.44 9.70
C THR A 19 -12.18 -4.98 10.13
N MET A 20 -11.07 -4.59 10.77
CA MET A 20 -10.89 -3.25 11.34
C MET A 20 -9.61 -2.61 10.82
N LEU A 21 -9.65 -1.29 10.68
CA LEU A 21 -8.50 -0.46 10.37
C LEU A 21 -8.37 0.56 11.49
N PHE A 22 -7.18 0.62 12.10
CA PHE A 22 -6.93 1.56 13.17
C PHE A 22 -7.04 3.00 12.64
N GLY A 23 -7.84 3.81 13.33
CA GLY A 23 -8.02 5.23 13.05
C GLY A 23 -9.00 5.57 11.91
N LEU A 24 -9.53 4.59 11.17
CA LEU A 24 -10.52 4.86 10.12
C LEU A 24 -11.78 5.57 10.66
N ASN A 25 -12.18 5.31 11.90
CA ASN A 25 -13.32 5.95 12.54
C ASN A 25 -13.20 7.48 12.62
N ILE A 26 -11.97 8.00 12.76
CA ILE A 26 -11.70 9.45 12.82
C ILE A 26 -11.24 10.03 11.47
N THR A 27 -10.76 9.21 10.53
CA THR A 27 -10.27 9.67 9.22
C THR A 27 -11.26 9.49 8.06
N LYS A 28 -12.35 8.74 8.25
CA LYS A 28 -13.32 8.39 7.19
C LYS A 28 -13.88 9.57 6.38
N GLU A 29 -14.10 10.73 7.00
CA GLU A 29 -14.62 11.91 6.29
C GLU A 29 -13.58 12.50 5.36
N SER A 30 -12.31 12.56 5.78
CA SER A 30 -11.19 12.93 4.93
C SER A 30 -10.96 11.93 3.81
N VAL A 31 -10.99 10.62 4.12
CA VAL A 31 -10.89 9.55 3.13
C VAL A 31 -11.97 9.70 2.05
N LYS A 32 -13.21 10.00 2.45
CA LYS A 32 -14.33 10.24 1.53
C LYS A 32 -14.12 11.50 0.68
N LYS A 33 -13.67 12.59 1.29
CA LYS A 33 -13.42 13.86 0.60
C LYS A 33 -12.32 13.73 -0.45
N GLU A 34 -11.25 13.01 -0.13
CA GLU A 34 -10.09 12.80 -1.02
C GLU A 34 -10.34 11.67 -2.05
N ASN A 35 -11.33 10.80 -1.78
CA ASN A 35 -11.57 9.57 -2.53
C ASN A 35 -10.30 8.71 -2.60
N SER A 36 -9.55 8.69 -1.50
CA SER A 36 -8.32 7.91 -1.33
C SER A 36 -8.03 7.68 0.15
N ILE A 37 -7.31 6.61 0.46
CA ILE A 37 -6.78 6.35 1.80
C ILE A 37 -5.33 5.88 1.72
N ILE A 38 -4.50 6.38 2.63
CA ILE A 38 -3.14 5.87 2.88
C ILE A 38 -3.23 4.76 3.92
N ILE A 39 -2.69 3.59 3.58
CA ILE A 39 -2.60 2.43 4.46
C ILE A 39 -1.15 2.26 4.89
N VAL A 40 -0.95 2.24 6.21
CA VAL A 40 0.33 2.00 6.88
C VAL A 40 0.25 0.76 7.75
N GLU A 41 1.39 0.28 8.24
CA GLU A 41 1.43 -0.99 8.97
C GLU A 41 1.00 -0.89 10.43
N GLY A 42 1.61 0.05 11.16
CA GLY A 42 1.46 0.20 12.61
C GLY A 42 0.61 1.38 13.02
N GLU A 43 0.21 1.38 14.30
CA GLU A 43 -0.56 2.48 14.88
C GLU A 43 0.24 3.78 14.93
N PHE A 44 1.55 3.74 15.21
CA PHE A 44 2.39 4.94 15.24
C PHE A 44 2.60 5.56 13.85
N ASP A 45 2.72 4.72 12.83
CA ASP A 45 2.76 5.14 11.42
C ASP A 45 1.47 5.85 10.98
N MET A 46 0.38 5.66 11.73
CA MET A 46 -0.88 6.35 11.51
C MET A 46 -1.01 7.58 12.41
N ILE A 47 -0.73 7.43 13.72
CA ILE A 47 -0.90 8.48 14.73
C ILE A 47 -0.02 9.67 14.42
N THR A 48 1.28 9.45 14.17
CA THR A 48 2.22 10.56 14.02
C THR A 48 1.95 11.35 12.75
N PRO A 49 1.79 10.75 11.55
CA PRO A 49 1.38 11.50 10.37
C PRO A 49 0.03 12.21 10.54
N PHE A 50 -0.94 11.58 11.22
CA PHE A 50 -2.23 12.21 11.51
C PHE A 50 -2.07 13.48 12.37
N GLN A 51 -1.25 13.44 13.42
CA GLN A 51 -0.91 14.62 14.24
C GLN A 51 -0.22 15.73 13.42
N HIS A 52 0.46 15.38 12.34
CA HIS A 52 1.12 16.31 11.42
C HIS A 52 0.22 16.73 10.24
N GLY A 53 -1.09 16.45 10.33
CA GLY A 53 -2.11 16.92 9.40
C GLY A 53 -2.39 16.00 8.22
N ILE A 54 -1.91 14.76 8.22
CA ILE A 54 -2.25 13.76 7.20
C ILE A 54 -3.57 13.11 7.57
N SER A 55 -4.66 13.54 6.92
CA SER A 55 -6.00 13.26 7.44
C SER A 55 -6.69 12.02 6.87
N ALA A 56 -6.25 11.51 5.71
CA ALA A 56 -6.81 10.32 5.06
C ALA A 56 -5.87 9.10 5.21
N ILE A 57 -5.65 8.65 6.44
CA ILE A 57 -4.71 7.57 6.78
C ILE A 57 -5.32 6.57 7.77
N ALA A 58 -4.95 5.29 7.66
CA ALA A 58 -5.32 4.23 8.61
C ALA A 58 -4.28 3.10 8.64
N ALA A 59 -4.30 2.25 9.68
CA ALA A 59 -3.34 1.14 9.82
C ALA A 59 -3.97 -0.26 9.82
N VAL A 60 -3.27 -1.23 9.24
CA VAL A 60 -3.65 -2.68 9.20
C VAL A 60 -3.19 -3.50 10.42
N LYS A 61 -2.55 -2.86 11.41
CA LYS A 61 -2.16 -3.44 12.70
C LYS A 61 -1.27 -4.69 12.59
N GLY A 62 -0.30 -4.65 11.68
CA GLY A 62 0.70 -5.73 11.51
C GLY A 62 0.18 -6.99 10.82
N SER A 63 -0.87 -6.87 10.00
CA SER A 63 -1.37 -7.95 9.14
C SER A 63 -1.39 -7.51 7.68
N ALA A 64 -1.41 -8.48 6.75
CA ALA A 64 -1.67 -8.16 5.35
C ALA A 64 -3.08 -7.57 5.19
N LEU A 65 -3.23 -6.63 4.26
CA LEU A 65 -4.51 -6.00 3.95
C LEU A 65 -5.53 -7.08 3.54
N THR A 66 -6.71 -7.05 4.14
CA THR A 66 -7.74 -8.08 3.93
C THR A 66 -8.88 -7.60 3.02
N VAL A 67 -9.64 -8.55 2.49
CA VAL A 67 -10.85 -8.27 1.71
C VAL A 67 -11.88 -7.51 2.57
N GLU A 68 -12.07 -7.88 3.84
CA GLU A 68 -13.05 -7.23 4.72
C GLU A 68 -12.65 -5.78 5.05
N GLN A 69 -11.35 -5.50 5.21
CA GLN A 69 -10.83 -4.14 5.37
C GLN A 69 -11.08 -3.32 4.09
N LEU A 70 -10.82 -3.90 2.92
CA LEU A 70 -11.10 -3.24 1.64
C LEU A 70 -12.60 -3.00 1.41
N GLN A 71 -13.47 -3.93 1.82
CA GLN A 71 -14.92 -3.72 1.79
C GLN A 71 -15.36 -2.56 2.68
N LEU A 72 -14.69 -2.36 3.81
CA LEU A 72 -14.91 -1.20 4.66
C LEU A 72 -14.43 0.09 3.99
N ILE A 73 -13.24 0.09 3.38
CA ILE A 73 -12.69 1.24 2.64
C ILE A 73 -13.57 1.62 1.44
N LYS A 74 -14.11 0.64 0.71
CA LYS A 74 -14.89 0.85 -0.54
C LYS A 74 -16.14 1.72 -0.33
N ARG A 75 -16.61 1.84 0.91
CA ARG A 75 -17.73 2.73 1.30
C ARG A 75 -17.35 4.21 1.23
N TYR A 76 -16.07 4.53 1.24
CA TYR A 76 -15.54 5.88 1.35
C TYR A 76 -14.63 6.27 0.18
N ALA A 77 -13.83 5.34 -0.35
CA ALA A 77 -12.84 5.64 -1.37
C ALA A 77 -12.70 4.54 -2.42
N ASN A 78 -12.21 4.92 -3.60
CA ASN A 78 -11.86 4.01 -4.69
C ASN A 78 -10.34 3.83 -4.88
N ARG A 79 -9.53 4.59 -4.13
CA ARG A 79 -8.08 4.59 -4.26
C ARG A 79 -7.43 4.21 -2.94
N VAL A 80 -6.43 3.32 -3.00
CA VAL A 80 -5.69 2.85 -1.84
C VAL A 80 -4.21 3.03 -2.12
N TYR A 81 -3.52 3.78 -1.25
CA TYR A 81 -2.09 4.00 -1.34
C TYR A 81 -1.39 3.29 -0.18
N LEU A 82 -0.45 2.41 -0.50
CA LEU A 82 0.33 1.68 0.48
C LEU A 82 1.60 2.48 0.81
N ALA A 83 1.74 2.92 2.06
CA ALA A 83 2.96 3.52 2.58
C ALA A 83 3.63 2.49 3.49
N LEU A 84 4.39 1.58 2.87
CA LEU A 84 5.04 0.45 3.53
C LEU A 84 6.46 0.84 3.96
N ASP A 85 6.95 0.20 5.02
CA ASP A 85 8.34 0.34 5.46
C ASP A 85 9.29 -0.05 4.32
N ALA A 86 10.46 0.58 4.24
CA ALA A 86 11.42 0.33 3.16
C ALA A 86 11.81 -1.16 3.03
N ASP A 87 11.89 -1.86 4.16
CA ASP A 87 12.23 -3.29 4.22
C ASP A 87 11.05 -4.21 3.86
N LYS A 88 9.81 -3.70 3.95
CA LYS A 88 8.57 -4.46 3.77
C LYS A 88 7.82 -4.14 2.48
N ALA A 89 8.20 -3.06 1.79
CA ALA A 89 7.75 -2.70 0.44
C ALA A 89 8.26 -3.67 -0.66
N GLY A 90 8.32 -4.96 -0.34
CA GLY A 90 8.72 -6.03 -1.24
C GLY A 90 7.57 -6.54 -2.10
N GLU A 91 7.94 -7.32 -3.11
CA GLU A 91 7.02 -7.91 -4.10
C GLU A 91 5.83 -8.63 -3.44
N GLU A 92 6.07 -9.40 -2.39
CA GLU A 92 5.05 -10.21 -1.74
C GLU A 92 3.96 -9.38 -1.04
N ALA A 93 4.33 -8.26 -0.41
CA ALA A 93 3.36 -7.37 0.24
C ALA A 93 2.46 -6.71 -0.81
N ILE A 94 3.05 -6.26 -1.91
CA ILE A 94 2.34 -5.67 -3.05
C ILE A 94 1.44 -6.71 -3.73
N ARG A 95 1.94 -7.93 -3.93
CA ARG A 95 1.18 -9.04 -4.53
C ARG A 95 -0.10 -9.33 -3.76
N ARG A 96 0.00 -9.50 -2.44
CA ARG A 96 -1.18 -9.75 -1.59
C ARG A 96 -2.17 -8.60 -1.66
N ALA A 97 -1.70 -7.36 -1.66
CA ALA A 97 -2.58 -6.20 -1.75
C ALA A 97 -3.31 -6.15 -3.10
N ILE A 98 -2.63 -6.45 -4.22
CA ILE A 98 -3.26 -6.55 -5.55
C ILE A 98 -4.31 -7.65 -5.56
N GLU A 99 -3.98 -8.84 -5.06
CA GLU A 99 -4.88 -10.02 -5.07
C GLU A 99 -6.23 -9.73 -4.41
N VAL A 100 -6.24 -8.95 -3.32
CA VAL A 100 -7.49 -8.60 -2.62
C VAL A 100 -8.18 -7.35 -3.17
N ALA A 101 -7.44 -6.40 -3.75
CA ALA A 101 -7.96 -5.08 -4.11
C ALA A 101 -8.36 -4.94 -5.58
N GLU A 102 -7.65 -5.60 -6.51
CA GLU A 102 -7.94 -5.57 -7.94
C GLU A 102 -9.35 -6.13 -8.26
N PRO A 103 -9.81 -7.28 -7.70
CA PRO A 103 -11.16 -7.78 -7.94
C PRO A 103 -12.27 -6.85 -7.46
N MET A 104 -11.94 -5.93 -6.55
CA MET A 104 -12.87 -4.93 -6.00
C MET A 104 -12.84 -3.61 -6.78
N GLY A 105 -12.02 -3.53 -7.84
CA GLY A 105 -11.87 -2.35 -8.68
C GLY A 105 -11.31 -1.15 -7.91
N PHE A 106 -10.32 -1.38 -7.05
CA PHE A 106 -9.53 -0.30 -6.45
C PHE A 106 -8.42 0.13 -7.40
N GLU A 107 -8.14 1.43 -7.44
CA GLU A 107 -6.87 1.92 -7.96
C GLU A 107 -5.84 1.84 -6.83
N LEU A 108 -4.84 0.98 -6.98
CA LEU A 108 -3.75 0.85 -6.01
C LEU A 108 -2.54 1.68 -6.43
N GLY A 109 -1.90 2.30 -5.44
CA GLY A 109 -0.59 2.88 -5.59
C GLY A 109 0.30 2.60 -4.39
N VAL A 110 1.57 2.90 -4.55
CA VAL A 110 2.61 2.78 -3.53
C VAL A 110 3.21 4.15 -3.30
N ILE A 111 3.34 4.53 -2.03
CA ILE A 111 4.08 5.71 -1.61
C ILE A 111 5.45 5.23 -1.16
N VAL A 112 6.48 5.66 -1.88
CA VAL A 112 7.86 5.45 -1.46
C VAL A 112 8.19 6.50 -0.40
N ILE A 113 8.55 6.04 0.78
CA ILE A 113 8.88 6.91 1.91
C ILE A 113 10.33 7.38 1.76
N GLU A 114 10.53 8.69 1.59
CA GLU A 114 11.85 9.31 1.62
C GLU A 114 12.14 9.87 3.03
N GLY A 115 13.40 9.83 3.45
CA GLY A 115 13.85 10.48 4.69
C GLY A 115 13.52 9.74 6.00
N GLY A 116 13.12 8.46 5.95
CA GLY A 116 12.89 7.62 7.13
C GLY A 116 12.67 6.16 6.78
N LYS A 117 12.68 5.27 7.79
CA LYS A 117 12.44 3.83 7.60
C LYS A 117 10.96 3.49 7.51
N ASP A 118 10.14 4.26 8.22
CA ASP A 118 8.70 4.12 8.34
C ASP A 118 8.02 5.52 8.32
N PRO A 119 6.67 5.58 8.17
CA PRO A 119 5.95 6.85 8.16
C PRO A 119 6.11 7.68 9.45
N ASP A 120 6.25 7.04 10.62
CA ASP A 120 6.47 7.74 11.91
C ASP A 120 7.81 8.50 11.91
N GLU A 121 8.90 7.85 11.53
CA GLU A 121 10.23 8.45 11.47
C GLU A 121 10.31 9.51 10.36
N ALA A 122 9.77 9.21 9.17
CA ALA A 122 9.88 10.10 8.02
C ALA A 122 9.18 11.44 8.25
N VAL A 123 7.97 11.43 8.83
CA VAL A 123 7.23 12.69 9.09
C VAL A 123 7.90 13.54 10.17
N ARG A 124 8.57 12.92 11.15
CA ARG A 124 9.32 13.63 12.20
C ARG A 124 10.63 14.22 11.69
N THR A 125 11.31 13.49 10.81
CA THR A 125 12.58 13.92 10.23
C THR A 125 12.38 15.10 9.29
N ASN A 126 11.46 14.96 8.34
CA ASN A 126 11.17 16.01 7.37
C ASN A 126 9.72 15.95 6.88
N GLN A 127 8.83 16.62 7.61
CA GLN A 127 7.40 16.70 7.27
C GLN A 127 7.14 17.21 5.84
N ILE A 128 7.96 18.13 5.33
CA ILE A 128 7.77 18.72 4.00
C ILE A 128 8.05 17.67 2.92
N GLU A 129 9.16 16.94 3.05
CA GLU A 129 9.55 15.86 2.13
C GLU A 129 8.59 14.67 2.20
N PHE A 130 8.18 14.29 3.41
CA PHE A 130 7.16 13.27 3.59
C PHE A 130 5.84 13.64 2.88
N LYS A 131 5.35 14.88 3.06
CA LYS A 131 4.16 15.39 2.35
C LYS A 131 4.33 15.42 0.84
N LYS A 132 5.54 15.68 0.32
CA LYS A 132 5.82 15.58 -1.12
C LYS A 132 5.71 14.15 -1.62
N SER A 133 6.19 13.18 -0.84
CA SER A 133 6.07 11.75 -1.16
C SER A 133 4.59 11.33 -1.27
N LEU A 134 3.75 11.78 -0.34
CA LEU A 134 2.30 11.51 -0.36
C LEU A 134 1.58 12.08 -1.60
N ALA A 135 2.12 13.15 -2.20
CA ALA A 135 1.53 13.78 -3.39
C ALA A 135 1.84 13.03 -4.70
N HIS A 136 2.78 12.08 -4.67
CA HIS A 136 3.24 11.35 -5.85
C HIS A 136 3.17 9.83 -5.64
N PRO A 137 1.98 9.26 -5.36
CA PRO A 137 1.82 7.82 -5.31
C PRO A 137 2.14 7.21 -6.68
N ILE A 138 2.98 6.18 -6.69
CA ILE A 138 3.33 5.43 -7.89
C ILE A 138 2.23 4.38 -8.12
N PRO A 139 1.59 4.30 -9.30
CA PRO A 139 0.63 3.24 -9.57
C PRO A 139 1.25 1.86 -9.36
N VAL A 140 0.49 0.92 -8.81
CA VAL A 140 1.06 -0.34 -8.29
C VAL A 140 1.81 -1.16 -9.33
N TYR A 141 1.33 -1.17 -10.58
CA TYR A 141 1.97 -1.89 -11.68
C TYR A 141 3.24 -1.19 -12.17
N ASP A 142 3.28 0.14 -12.15
CA ASP A 142 4.52 0.89 -12.43
C ASP A 142 5.57 0.62 -11.34
N PHE A 143 5.15 0.52 -10.08
CA PHE A 143 6.03 0.15 -8.98
C PHE A 143 6.61 -1.26 -9.15
N LEU A 144 5.79 -2.26 -9.53
CA LEU A 144 6.26 -3.62 -9.81
C LEU A 144 7.25 -3.67 -10.98
N MET A 145 6.99 -2.93 -12.07
CA MET A 145 7.93 -2.83 -13.19
C MET A 145 9.28 -2.25 -12.73
N GLN A 146 9.28 -1.20 -11.90
CA GLN A 146 10.50 -0.64 -11.33
C GLN A 146 11.22 -1.63 -10.41
N LEU A 147 10.48 -2.40 -9.61
CA LEU A 147 11.03 -3.41 -8.72
C LEU A 147 11.73 -4.53 -9.50
N PHE A 148 11.09 -5.05 -10.55
CA PHE A 148 11.68 -6.10 -11.40
C PHE A 148 12.82 -5.57 -12.26
N ALA A 149 12.74 -4.34 -12.78
CA ALA A 149 13.85 -3.72 -13.49
C ALA A 149 15.10 -3.54 -12.61
N LYS A 150 14.94 -3.36 -11.29
CA LYS A 150 16.07 -3.35 -10.34
C LYS A 150 16.61 -4.75 -10.04
N LYS A 151 15.77 -5.78 -10.12
CA LYS A 151 16.12 -7.19 -9.87
C LYS A 151 16.97 -7.79 -11.00
N TYR A 152 16.73 -7.37 -12.24
CA TYR A 152 17.40 -7.92 -13.43
C TYR A 152 18.37 -6.91 -14.08
N PRO A 153 19.60 -7.32 -14.47
CA PRO A 153 20.60 -6.40 -15.02
C PRO A 153 20.17 -5.76 -16.36
N PRO A 154 20.34 -4.44 -16.56
CA PRO A 154 19.92 -3.78 -17.80
C PRO A 154 20.68 -4.23 -19.05
N ASN A 155 21.86 -4.84 -18.90
CA ASN A 155 22.75 -5.23 -19.99
C ASN A 155 22.62 -6.70 -20.41
N ASP A 156 21.70 -7.45 -19.83
CA ASP A 156 21.45 -8.84 -20.20
C ASP A 156 20.31 -8.93 -21.22
N PRO A 157 20.52 -9.52 -22.42
CA PRO A 157 19.49 -9.70 -23.44
C PRO A 157 18.24 -10.46 -22.94
N PHE A 158 18.36 -11.25 -21.87
CA PHE A 158 17.25 -12.01 -21.30
C PHE A 158 16.49 -11.28 -20.18
N SER A 159 16.98 -10.15 -19.69
CA SER A 159 16.35 -9.44 -18.57
C SER A 159 14.96 -8.91 -18.92
N LYS A 160 14.74 -8.47 -20.17
CA LYS A 160 13.40 -8.09 -20.65
C LYS A 160 12.43 -9.28 -20.61
N LYS A 161 12.89 -10.47 -20.98
CA LYS A 161 12.09 -11.71 -20.91
C LYS A 161 11.72 -12.03 -19.46
N GLN A 162 12.68 -11.96 -18.54
CA GLN A 162 12.46 -12.26 -17.12
C GLN A 162 11.48 -11.29 -16.46
N ILE A 163 11.60 -9.99 -16.73
CA ILE A 163 10.64 -8.98 -16.25
C ILE A 163 9.23 -9.29 -16.78
N GLY A 164 9.11 -9.66 -18.06
CA GLY A 164 7.83 -10.06 -18.65
C GLY A 164 7.22 -11.28 -17.98
N GLU A 165 8.03 -12.30 -17.67
CA GLU A 165 7.59 -13.52 -16.96
C GLU A 165 7.10 -13.22 -15.54
N GLU A 166 7.80 -12.35 -14.80
CA GLU A 166 7.40 -11.94 -13.43
C GLU A 166 6.16 -11.02 -13.44
N MET A 167 6.01 -10.16 -14.45
CA MET A 167 4.85 -9.27 -14.58
C MET A 167 3.59 -10.01 -15.05
N ALA A 168 3.73 -11.09 -15.83
CA ALA A 168 2.60 -11.76 -16.48
C ALA A 168 1.45 -12.12 -15.52
N PRO A 169 1.67 -12.74 -14.34
CA PRO A 169 0.61 -13.05 -13.39
C PRO A 169 -0.19 -11.81 -12.95
N PHE A 170 0.47 -10.67 -12.77
CA PHE A 170 -0.18 -9.42 -12.38
C PHE A 170 -0.99 -8.83 -13.53
N LEU A 171 -0.44 -8.83 -14.75
CA LEU A 171 -1.14 -8.30 -15.93
C LEU A 171 -2.41 -9.07 -16.26
N PHE A 172 -2.36 -10.41 -16.18
CA PHE A 172 -3.54 -11.24 -16.39
C PHE A 172 -4.59 -11.09 -15.28
N GLY A 173 -4.16 -10.63 -14.09
CA GLY A 173 -5.06 -10.29 -12.99
C GLY A 173 -5.77 -8.94 -13.13
N ILE A 174 -5.31 -8.05 -14.01
CA ILE A 174 -5.94 -6.73 -14.22
C ILE A 174 -7.35 -6.91 -14.78
N THR A 175 -8.34 -6.42 -14.04
CA THR A 175 -9.75 -6.59 -14.38
C THR A 175 -10.23 -5.61 -15.45
N ASN A 176 -9.61 -4.42 -15.53
CA ASN A 176 -9.95 -3.41 -16.50
C ASN A 176 -9.16 -3.62 -17.82
N PRO A 177 -9.82 -3.90 -18.96
CA PRO A 177 -9.14 -4.23 -20.21
C PRO A 177 -8.35 -3.05 -20.80
N ILE A 178 -8.73 -1.80 -20.49
CA ILE A 178 -8.00 -0.61 -20.94
C ILE A 178 -6.68 -0.51 -20.18
N VAL A 179 -6.72 -0.66 -18.85
CA VAL A 179 -5.53 -0.64 -17.99
C VAL A 179 -4.61 -1.82 -18.33
N GLN A 180 -5.17 -3.02 -18.51
CA GLN A 180 -4.42 -4.19 -18.94
C GLN A 180 -3.71 -3.95 -20.27
N SER A 181 -4.43 -3.45 -21.28
CA SER A 181 -3.83 -3.16 -22.59
C SER A 181 -2.74 -2.08 -22.51
N TYR A 182 -2.88 -1.10 -21.62
CA TYR A 182 -1.86 -0.07 -21.39
C TYR A 182 -0.57 -0.71 -20.87
N TYR A 183 -0.63 -1.51 -19.81
CA TYR A 183 0.56 -2.12 -19.21
C TYR A 183 1.21 -3.19 -20.09
N ILE A 184 0.42 -3.95 -20.88
CA ILE A 184 0.97 -4.89 -21.87
C ILE A 184 1.82 -4.17 -22.92
N LYS A 185 1.46 -2.94 -23.32
CA LYS A 185 2.24 -2.16 -24.30
C LYS A 185 3.52 -1.54 -23.73
N GLN A 186 3.59 -1.37 -22.41
CA GLN A 186 4.74 -0.77 -21.72
C GLN A 186 5.87 -1.78 -21.50
N LEU A 187 5.56 -3.09 -21.47
CA LEU A 187 6.55 -4.16 -21.45
C LEU A 187 7.15 -4.39 -22.84
#